data_AF-G9B256-F1
#
_entry.id   AF-G9B256-F1
#
_cell.length_a   1.000
_cell.length_b   1.000
_cell.length_c   1.000
_cell.angle_alpha   90.00
_cell.angle_beta   90.00
_cell.angle_gamma   90.00
#
_symmetry.space_group_name_H-M   'P 1'
#
loop_
_entity.id
_entity.type
_entity.pdbx_description
1 polymer ?
#
loop_
_entity_poly.entity_id
_entity_poly.type
_entity_poly.pdbx_seq_one_letter_code
_entity_poly.pdbx_strand_id
1 'polypeptide(L)'
;PRHRRYLTVAAYFRGKVSMKEVGENMLSVQSKNSNYFVEWIPNNVQTAHCDIAPRAHKMSVTFIGNSTAIQDLFKRVADQFTAMFRRKAFLH
;
A
#
# COMPACT_ATOMS: atom_id res chain seq x y z
N PRO A 1 6.28 5.25 0.42
CA PRO A 1 6.39 5.92 1.74
C PRO A 1 7.76 5.68 2.39
N ARG A 2 8.78 6.45 2.00
CA ARG A 2 10.18 6.18 2.38
C ARG A 2 10.53 6.48 3.85
N HIS A 3 9.65 7.20 4.57
CA HIS A 3 9.85 7.58 5.98
C HIS A 3 8.91 6.85 6.95
N ARG A 4 8.13 5.88 6.46
CA ARG A 4 7.01 5.27 7.20
C ARG A 4 6.98 3.77 6.93
N ARG A 5 6.37 3.02 7.83
CA ARG A 5 6.29 1.55 7.75
C ARG A 5 4.94 1.07 7.23
N TYR A 6 4.95 -0.03 6.50
CA TYR A 6 3.78 -0.85 6.18
C TYR A 6 3.44 -1.74 7.39
N LEU A 7 2.17 -1.72 7.79
CA LEU A 7 1.60 -2.61 8.79
C LEU A 7 1.29 -3.96 8.16
N THR A 8 0.51 -3.93 7.07
CA THR A 8 0.15 -5.09 6.25
C THR A 8 0.09 -4.70 4.79
N VAL A 9 0.32 -5.67 3.91
CA VAL A 9 0.30 -5.51 2.45
C VAL A 9 -0.44 -6.68 1.83
N ALA A 10 -1.24 -6.41 0.80
CA ALA A 10 -1.77 -7.41 -0.11
C ALA A 10 -1.40 -7.06 -1.56
N ALA A 11 -0.88 -8.02 -2.30
CA ALA A 11 -0.57 -7.90 -3.72
C ALA A 11 -1.36 -8.95 -4.52
N TYR A 12 -2.26 -8.48 -5.38
CA TYR A 12 -3.11 -9.33 -6.23
C TYR A 12 -2.61 -9.29 -7.67
N PHE A 13 -1.98 -10.38 -8.10
CA PHE A 13 -1.50 -10.56 -9.46
C PHE A 13 -2.61 -11.10 -10.36
N ARG A 14 -2.68 -10.62 -11.60
CA ARG A 14 -3.62 -11.10 -12.61
C ARG A 14 -2.94 -11.39 -13.93
N GLY A 15 -3.42 -12.41 -14.63
CA GLY A 15 -2.88 -12.88 -15.92
C GLY A 15 -1.95 -14.08 -15.76
N LYS A 16 -1.29 -14.48 -16.85
CA LYS A 16 -0.35 -15.61 -16.85
C LYS A 16 0.95 -15.20 -16.15
N VAL A 17 1.11 -15.59 -14.89
CA VAL A 17 2.30 -15.30 -14.07
C VAL A 17 2.72 -16.55 -13.31
N SER A 18 4.02 -16.78 -13.16
CA SER A 18 4.55 -17.89 -12.37
C SER A 18 4.43 -17.58 -10.88
N MET A 19 3.67 -18.39 -10.13
CA MET A 19 3.54 -18.21 -8.68
C MET A 19 4.86 -18.36 -7.93
N LYS A 20 5.79 -19.16 -8.45
CA LYS A 20 7.15 -19.27 -7.92
C LYS A 20 7.89 -17.94 -8.02
N GLU A 21 7.89 -17.35 -9.22
CA GLU A 21 8.55 -16.07 -9.49
C GLU A 21 7.93 -14.93 -8.67
N VAL A 22 6.60 -14.92 -8.52
CA VAL A 22 5.88 -13.97 -7.65
C VAL A 22 6.37 -14.09 -6.20
N GLY A 23 6.45 -15.31 -5.66
CA GLY A 23 6.91 -15.55 -4.29
C GLY A 23 8.35 -15.08 -4.06
N GLU A 24 9.27 -15.46 -4.96
CA GLU A 24 10.69 -15.08 -4.89
C GLU A 24 10.87 -13.54 -4.96
N ASN A 25 10.14 -12.87 -5.87
CA ASN A 25 10.20 -11.43 -6.01
C ASN A 25 9.64 -10.71 -4.77
N MET A 26 8.51 -11.17 -4.24
CA MET A 26 7.89 -10.56 -3.05
C MET A 26 8.73 -10.76 -1.78
N LEU A 27 9.42 -11.90 -1.66
CA LEU A 27 10.40 -12.13 -0.60
C LEU A 27 11.64 -11.25 -0.77
N SER A 28 12.14 -11.09 -1.99
CA SER A 28 13.28 -10.21 -2.27
C SER A 28 12.97 -8.75 -1.95
N VAL A 29 11.77 -8.27 -2.29
CA VAL A 29 11.32 -6.91 -1.97
C VAL A 29 11.26 -6.70 -0.45
N GLN A 30 10.68 -7.64 0.29
CA GLN A 30 10.63 -7.55 1.75
C GLN A 30 12.02 -7.57 2.37
N SER A 31 12.89 -8.47 1.92
CA SER A 31 14.24 -8.63 2.48
C SER A 31 15.11 -7.39 2.23
N LYS A 32 15.08 -6.84 1.01
CA LYS A 32 15.84 -5.63 0.65
C LYS A 32 15.32 -4.36 1.35
N ASN A 33 14.05 -4.34 1.73
CA ASN A 33 13.37 -3.18 2.29
C ASN A 33 12.80 -3.45 3.69
N SER A 34 13.41 -4.36 4.45
CA SER A 34 12.86 -4.86 5.73
C SER A 34 12.50 -3.74 6.70
N ASN A 35 13.31 -2.68 6.73
CA ASN A 35 13.08 -1.47 7.55
C ASN A 35 11.75 -0.73 7.25
N TYR A 36 11.14 -0.95 6.09
CA TYR A 36 9.85 -0.38 5.71
C TYR A 36 8.65 -1.25 6.09
N PHE A 37 8.87 -2.44 6.64
CA PHE A 37 7.83 -3.32 7.16
C PHE A 37 7.92 -3.35 8.69
N VAL A 38 6.78 -3.48 9.37
CA VAL A 38 6.80 -3.67 10.82
C VAL A 38 7.27 -5.08 11.17
N GLU A 39 8.18 -5.20 12.12
CA GLU A 39 8.77 -6.48 12.55
C GLU A 39 7.86 -7.29 13.47
N TRP A 40 6.94 -6.62 14.17
CA TRP A 40 6.07 -7.23 15.18
C TRP A 40 4.80 -7.87 14.59
N ILE A 41 4.52 -7.68 13.29
CA ILE A 41 3.52 -8.48 12.56
C ILE A 41 4.28 -9.44 11.64
N PRO A 42 4.42 -10.72 12.00
CA PRO A 42 5.09 -11.69 11.14
C PRO A 42 4.27 -11.94 9.87
N ASN A 43 4.95 -12.21 8.75
CA ASN A 43 4.32 -12.55 7.46
C ASN A 43 3.21 -11.57 7.03
N ASN A 44 3.42 -10.27 7.23
CA ASN A 44 2.43 -9.23 7.00
C ASN A 44 2.18 -8.88 5.52
N VAL A 45 2.74 -9.65 4.60
CA VAL A 45 2.57 -9.47 3.16
C VAL A 45 1.89 -10.69 2.58
N GLN A 46 0.66 -10.50 2.08
CA GLN A 46 -0.10 -11.52 1.40
C GLN A 46 -0.01 -11.34 -0.12
N THR A 47 0.16 -12.45 -0.82
CA THR A 47 0.14 -12.49 -2.29
C THR A 47 -0.97 -13.40 -2.76
N ALA A 48 -1.72 -12.96 -3.76
CA ALA A 48 -2.76 -13.75 -4.39
C ALA A 48 -2.69 -13.60 -5.91
N HIS A 49 -3.26 -14.56 -6.63
CA HIS A 49 -3.18 -14.64 -8.08
C HIS A 49 -4.52 -15.05 -8.71
N CYS A 50 -4.78 -14.51 -9.91
CA CYS A 50 -5.93 -14.82 -10.73
C CYS A 50 -5.48 -14.98 -12.19
N ASP A 51 -5.79 -16.11 -12.83
CA ASP A 51 -5.39 -16.38 -14.22
C ASP A 51 -6.00 -15.40 -15.24
N ILE A 52 -7.15 -14.80 -14.91
CA ILE A 52 -7.90 -13.93 -15.81
C ILE A 52 -7.32 -12.51 -15.77
N ALA A 53 -6.59 -12.16 -16.83
CA ALA A 53 -6.07 -10.82 -17.06
C ALA A 53 -7.19 -9.79 -17.33
N PRO A 54 -6.98 -8.50 -17.01
CA PRO A 54 -7.91 -7.44 -17.38
C PRO A 54 -7.90 -7.19 -18.90
N ARG A 55 -9.00 -6.64 -19.44
CA ARG A 55 -9.25 -6.55 -20.90
C ARG A 55 -8.15 -5.88 -21.72
N ALA A 56 -7.41 -4.92 -21.16
CA ALA A 56 -6.41 -4.11 -21.87
C ALA A 56 -4.96 -4.54 -21.64
N HIS A 57 -4.69 -5.48 -20.72
CA HIS A 57 -3.32 -5.81 -20.32
C HIS A 57 -3.12 -7.32 -20.20
N LYS A 58 -1.95 -7.81 -20.61
CA LYS A 58 -1.57 -9.24 -20.51
C LYS A 58 -1.37 -9.68 -19.05
N MET A 59 -0.96 -8.75 -18.19
CA MET A 59 -0.81 -8.93 -16.76
C MET A 59 -1.08 -7.62 -16.03
N SER A 60 -1.47 -7.70 -14.77
CA SER A 60 -1.60 -6.54 -13.88
C SER A 60 -1.36 -6.94 -12.43
N VAL A 61 -0.98 -5.99 -11.59
CA VAL A 61 -0.91 -6.19 -10.14
C VAL A 61 -1.68 -5.08 -9.42
N THR A 62 -2.52 -5.45 -8.47
CA THR A 62 -3.17 -4.52 -7.55
C THR A 62 -2.48 -4.59 -6.20
N PHE A 63 -1.93 -3.47 -5.76
CA PHE A 63 -1.27 -3.34 -4.46
C PHE A 63 -2.21 -2.63 -3.48
N ILE A 64 -2.44 -3.26 -2.32
CA ILE A 64 -3.20 -2.68 -1.21
C ILE A 64 -2.26 -2.64 -0.01
N GLY A 65 -1.90 -1.43 0.43
CA GLY A 65 -0.98 -1.24 1.53
C GLY A 65 -1.64 -0.53 2.70
N ASN A 66 -1.67 -1.17 3.87
CA ASN A 66 -1.94 -0.49 5.12
C ASN A 66 -0.63 0.11 5.64
N SER A 67 -0.46 1.42 5.47
CA SER A 67 0.78 2.13 5.80
C SER A 67 0.55 3.26 6.79
N THR A 68 1.47 3.40 7.74
CA THR A 68 1.54 4.55 8.66
C THR A 68 1.74 5.89 7.94
N ALA A 69 2.03 5.88 6.64
CA ALA A 69 2.08 7.09 5.80
C ALA A 69 0.72 7.75 5.57
N ILE A 70 -0.39 7.05 5.81
CA ILE A 70 -1.74 7.64 5.65
C ILE A 70 -1.94 8.88 6.54
N GLN A 71 -1.19 8.99 7.65
CA GLN A 71 -1.22 10.17 8.52
C GLN A 71 -0.89 11.47 7.78
N ASP A 72 -0.04 11.43 6.74
CA ASP A 72 0.38 12.64 6.03
C ASP A 72 -0.76 13.20 5.16
N LEU A 73 -1.66 12.33 4.68
CA LEU A 73 -2.92 12.73 4.04
C LEU A 73 -3.84 13.41 5.07
N PHE A 74 -4.05 12.79 6.23
CA PHE A 74 -4.92 13.34 7.26
C PHE A 74 -4.41 14.67 7.81
N LYS A 75 -3.08 14.81 8.02
CA LYS A 75 -2.47 16.08 8.42
C LYS A 75 -2.78 17.20 7.44
N ARG A 76 -2.64 16.95 6.14
CA ARG A 76 -2.97 17.95 5.11
C ARG A 76 -4.43 18.40 5.18
N VAL A 77 -5.36 17.47 5.36
CA VAL A 77 -6.79 17.80 5.50
C VAL A 77 -7.05 18.57 6.81
N ALA A 78 -6.45 18.15 7.91
CA ALA A 78 -6.58 18.80 9.21
C ALA A 78 -6.01 20.23 9.20
N ASP A 79 -4.89 20.47 8.52
CA ASP A 79 -4.30 21.80 8.37
C ASP A 79 -5.23 22.73 7.58
N GLN A 80 -5.80 22.25 6.47
CA GLN A 80 -6.78 23.00 5.69
C GLN A 80 -8.05 23.30 6.49
N PHE A 81 -8.59 22.29 7.17
CA PHE A 81 -9.74 22.45 8.05
C PHE A 81 -9.46 23.49 9.14
N THR A 82 -8.32 23.39 9.81
CA THR A 82 -7.92 24.32 10.88
C THR A 82 -7.80 25.75 10.35
N ALA A 83 -7.24 25.95 9.16
CA ALA A 83 -7.13 27.27 8.54
C ALA A 83 -8.49 27.91 8.27
N MET A 84 -9.46 27.14 7.78
CA MET A 84 -10.82 27.61 7.50
C MET A 84 -11.62 27.84 8.79
N PHE A 85 -11.56 26.87 9.71
CA PHE A 85 -12.30 26.89 10.96
C PHE A 85 -11.86 28.04 11.87
N ARG A 86 -10.54 28.32 11.95
CA ARG A 86 -10.01 29.48 12.69
C ARG A 86 -10.58 30.81 12.21
N ARG A 87 -10.95 30.91 10.93
CA ARG A 87 -11.55 32.11 10.32
C ARG A 87 -13.07 32.13 10.36
N LYS A 88 -13.69 31.10 10.96
CA LYS A 88 -15.14 30.87 10.93
C LYS A 88 -15.74 30.88 9.52
N ALA A 89 -14.98 30.50 8.50
CA ALA A 89 -15.45 30.50 7.11
C ALA A 89 -16.53 29.42 6.91
N PHE A 90 -17.66 29.78 6.29
CA PHE A 90 -18.77 28.86 5.97
C PHE A 90 -19.38 28.12 7.17
N LEU A 91 -19.43 28.77 8.34
CA LEU A 91 -19.98 28.21 9.59
C LEU A 91 -21.43 28.60 9.88
N HIS A 92 -22.07 29.36 8.98
CA HIS A 92 -23.43 29.88 9.11
C HIS A 92 -24.47 28.94 8.48
#